data_AF-A0A1E3GZW9-F1
#
_entry.id   AF-A0A1E3GZW9-F1
#
_cell.length_a   1.000
_cell.length_b   1.000
_cell.length_c   1.000
_cell.angle_alpha   90.00
_cell.angle_beta   90.00
_cell.angle_gamma   90.00
#
_symmetry.space_group_name_H-M   'P 1'
#
loop_
_entity.id
_entity.type
_entity.pdbx_description
1 polymer ?
#
loop_
_entity_poly.entity_id
_entity_poly.type
_entity_poly.pdbx_seq_one_letter_code
_entity_poly.pdbx_strand_id
1 'polypeptide(L)'
;MVEYIKQRVLPASFSWAIAGAAMVAVWAALVLALSLAALGLYAVSGNEVFIEMHRKADMIATMIGGAGAAILLIGKIGEDA
;
A
#
# COMPACT_ATOMS: atom_id res chain seq x y z
N MET A 1 4.94 1.16 -24.70
CA MET A 1 5.61 1.89 -23.60
C MET A 1 5.43 1.20 -22.25
N VAL A 2 4.22 0.76 -21.88
CA VAL A 2 3.97 -0.02 -20.65
C VAL A 2 4.70 -1.37 -20.64
N GLU A 3 4.62 -2.16 -21.71
CA GLU A 3 5.37 -3.43 -21.83
C GLU A 3 6.88 -3.28 -21.69
N TYR A 4 7.44 -2.18 -22.19
CA TYR A 4 8.87 -1.90 -22.09
C TYR A 4 9.32 -1.69 -20.63
N ILE A 5 8.46 -1.09 -19.79
CA ILE A 5 8.71 -0.97 -18.36
C ILE A 5 8.51 -2.33 -17.66
N LYS A 6 7.49 -3.10 -18.06
CA LYS A 6 7.22 -4.44 -17.49
C LYS A 6 8.46 -5.35 -17.60
N GLN A 7 9.10 -5.39 -18.77
CA GLN A 7 10.27 -6.25 -19.03
C GLN A 7 11.53 -5.86 -18.26
N ARG A 8 11.67 -4.60 -17.80
CA ARG A 8 12.82 -4.15 -17.02
C ARG A 8 12.65 -4.25 -15.51
N VAL A 9 11.40 -4.17 -15.03
CA VAL A 9 11.11 -4.07 -13.60
C VAL A 9 10.81 -5.42 -12.98
N LEU A 10 10.23 -6.35 -13.74
CA LEU A 10 9.87 -7.69 -13.26
C LEU A 10 10.53 -8.78 -14.10
N PRO A 11 11.09 -9.84 -13.47
CA PRO A 11 11.52 -11.03 -14.18
C PRO A 11 10.37 -11.58 -15.01
N ALA A 12 10.65 -12.07 -16.23
CA ALA A 12 9.63 -12.59 -17.14
C ALA A 12 8.76 -13.73 -16.56
N SER A 13 9.21 -14.35 -15.47
CA SER A 13 8.50 -15.40 -14.73
C SER A 13 7.45 -14.89 -13.73
N PHE A 14 7.38 -13.58 -13.46
CA PHE A 14 6.47 -13.00 -12.46
C PHE A 14 5.27 -12.31 -13.12
N SER A 15 4.07 -12.77 -12.76
CA SER A 15 2.82 -12.08 -13.14
C SER A 15 2.74 -10.71 -12.44
N TRP A 16 2.34 -9.70 -13.21
CA TRP A 16 2.15 -8.33 -12.73
C TRP A 16 1.08 -8.24 -11.64
N ALA A 17 0.07 -9.10 -11.70
CA ALA A 17 -0.97 -9.21 -10.68
C ALA A 17 -0.38 -9.64 -9.33
N ILE A 18 0.57 -10.58 -9.32
CA ILE A 18 1.24 -11.04 -8.09
C ILE A 18 2.14 -9.94 -7.53
N ALA A 19 2.88 -9.23 -8.39
CA ALA A 19 3.72 -8.12 -7.96
C ALA A 19 2.90 -6.97 -7.36
N GLY A 20 1.78 -6.62 -7.99
CA GLY A 20 0.84 -5.63 -7.46
C GLY A 20 0.20 -6.07 -6.15
N ALA A 21 -0.23 -7.34 -6.05
CA ALA A 21 -0.82 -7.88 -4.83
C ALA A 21 0.18 -7.90 -3.67
N ALA A 22 1.43 -8.30 -3.94
CA ALA A 22 2.51 -8.26 -2.95
C ALA A 22 2.80 -6.83 -2.49
N MET A 23 2.84 -5.86 -3.41
CA MET A 23 3.03 -4.45 -3.07
C MET A 23 1.89 -3.92 -2.19
N VAL A 24 0.63 -4.23 -2.50
CA VAL A 24 -0.53 -3.85 -1.67
C VAL A 24 -0.48 -4.53 -0.30
N ALA A 25 -0.10 -5.80 -0.23
CA ALA A 25 0.03 -6.51 1.05
C ALA A 25 1.13 -5.91 1.93
N VAL A 26 2.31 -5.61 1.36
CA VAL A 26 3.40 -4.93 2.07
C VAL A 26 2.97 -3.55 2.54
N TRP A 27 2.24 -2.80 1.70
CA TRP A 27 1.71 -1.49 2.06
C TRP A 27 0.74 -1.56 3.22
N ALA A 28 -0.25 -2.46 3.15
CA ALA A 28 -1.21 -2.67 4.23
C ALA A 28 -0.51 -3.05 5.54
N ALA A 29 0.49 -3.93 5.50
CA ALA A 29 1.28 -4.31 6.67
C ALA A 29 2.04 -3.10 7.27
N LEU A 30 2.61 -2.23 6.43
CA LEU A 30 3.31 -1.03 6.88
C LEU A 30 2.37 -0.07 7.63
N VAL A 31 1.17 0.14 7.07
CA VAL A 31 0.14 0.99 7.67
C VAL A 31 -0.31 0.43 9.02
N LEU A 32 -0.51 -0.89 9.11
CA LEU A 32 -0.91 -1.56 10.33
C LEU A 32 0.17 -1.45 11.42
N ALA A 33 1.44 -1.63 11.05
CA ALA A 33 2.56 -1.45 11.97
C ALA A 33 2.68 -0.02 12.50
N LEU A 34 2.53 0.99 11.64
CA LEU A 34 2.54 2.41 12.05
C LEU A 34 1.36 2.76 12.95
N SER A 35 0.19 2.18 12.68
CA SER A 35 -1.02 2.37 13.50
C SER A 35 -0.84 1.79 14.91
N LEU A 36 -0.32 0.57 14.99
CA LEU A 36 -0.01 -0.08 16.28
C LEU A 36 1.08 0.68 17.05
N ALA A 37 2.11 1.20 16.36
CA ALA A 37 3.15 2.01 16.98
C ALA A 37 2.59 3.32 17.55
N ALA A 38 1.74 4.03 16.80
CA ALA A 38 1.14 5.27 17.27
C ALA A 38 0.18 5.06 18.45
N LEU A 39 -0.64 4.00 18.41
CA LEU A 39 -1.50 3.59 19.53
C LEU A 39 -0.67 3.19 20.76
N GLY A 40 0.44 2.46 20.57
CA GLY A 40 1.36 2.09 21.64
C GLY A 40 2.02 3.32 22.28
N LEU A 41 2.47 4.28 21.47
CA LEU A 41 3.03 5.55 21.95
C LEU A 41 1.99 6.38 22.70
N TYR A 42 0.75 6.41 22.23
CA TYR A 42 -0.35 7.04 22.97
C TYR A 42 -0.62 6.36 24.31
N ALA A 43 -0.68 5.02 24.35
CA ALA A 43 -0.92 4.27 25.58
C ALA A 43 0.15 4.50 26.66
N VAL A 44 1.41 4.71 26.25
CA VAL A 44 2.52 4.96 27.18
C VAL A 44 2.62 6.44 27.60
N SER A 45 2.34 7.38 26.69
CA SER A 45 2.55 8.81 26.93
C SER A 45 1.30 9.58 27.37
N GLY A 46 0.10 9.06 27.09
CA GLY A 46 -1.18 9.76 27.25
C GLY A 46 -1.33 11.00 26.35
N ASN A 47 -0.39 11.26 25.43
CA ASN A 47 -0.37 12.49 24.64
C ASN A 47 -1.18 12.36 23.35
N GLU A 48 -2.26 13.13 23.24
CA GLU A 48 -3.21 13.12 22.12
C GLU A 48 -2.56 13.44 20.75
N VAL A 49 -1.38 14.06 20.72
CA VAL A 49 -0.62 14.31 19.48
C VAL A 49 -0.39 13.02 18.69
N PHE A 50 -0.17 11.88 19.36
CA PHE A 50 0.05 10.61 18.67
C PHE A 50 -1.22 10.06 18.00
N ILE A 51 -2.41 10.33 18.57
CA ILE A 51 -3.68 9.99 17.93
C ILE A 51 -3.94 10.89 16.73
N GLU A 52 -3.67 12.20 16.85
CA GLU A 52 -3.84 13.14 15.74
C GLU A 52 -2.87 12.81 14.58
N MET A 53 -1.62 12.45 14.89
CA MET A 53 -0.66 11.98 13.88
C MET A 53 -1.11 10.67 13.24
N HIS A 54 -1.63 9.71 14.02
CA HIS A 54 -2.18 8.47 13.50
C HIS A 54 -3.33 8.73 12.53
N ARG A 55 -4.27 9.61 12.87
CA ARG A 55 -5.42 9.95 12.03
C ARG A 55 -5.00 10.56 10.69
N LYS A 56 -3.99 11.42 10.68
CA LYS A 56 -3.42 11.99 9.45
C LYS A 56 -2.70 10.93 8.60
N ALA A 57 -1.92 10.06 9.25
CA ALA A 57 -1.22 8.97 8.57
C ALA A 57 -2.19 7.99 7.93
N ASP A 58 -3.28 7.65 8.62
CA ASP A 58 -4.32 6.73 8.14
C ASP A 58 -5.07 7.29 6.91
N MET A 59 -5.33 8.60 6.91
CA MET A 59 -5.95 9.29 5.77
C MET A 59 -5.06 9.23 4.51
N ILE A 60 -3.75 9.44 4.67
CA ILE A 60 -2.77 9.35 3.59
C ILE A 60 -2.63 7.89 3.13
N ALA A 61 -2.54 6.96 4.07
CA ALA A 61 -2.45 5.53 3.82
C ALA A 61 -3.63 5.00 3.00
N THR A 62 -4.84 5.44 3.33
CA THR A 62 -6.08 5.06 2.62
C THR A 62 -6.10 5.63 1.21
N MET A 63 -5.68 6.89 1.01
CA MET A 63 -5.60 7.49 -0.33
C MET A 63 -4.59 6.76 -1.23
N ILE A 64 -3.42 6.42 -0.71
CA ILE A 64 -2.38 5.69 -1.47
C ILE A 64 -2.79 4.23 -1.69
N GLY A 65 -3.34 3.57 -0.67
CA GLY A 65 -3.84 2.19 -0.77
C GLY A 65 -4.97 2.06 -1.78
N GLY A 66 -5.89 3.02 -1.82
CA GLY A 66 -6.96 3.10 -2.83
C GLY A 66 -6.42 3.25 -4.26
N ALA A 67 -5.39 4.09 -4.46
CA ALA A 67 -4.72 4.23 -5.74
C ALA A 67 -4.01 2.92 -6.18
N GLY A 68 -3.35 2.23 -5.24
CA GLY A 68 -2.72 0.93 -5.49
C GLY A 68 -3.73 -0.17 -5.87
N ALA A 69 -4.88 -0.21 -5.18
CA ALA A 69 -5.97 -1.13 -5.49
C ALA A 69 -6.60 -0.85 -6.87
N ALA A 70 -6.74 0.43 -7.25
CA ALA A 70 -7.24 0.83 -8.56
C ALA A 70 -6.30 0.39 -9.69
N ILE A 71 -4.98 0.48 -9.49
CA ILE A 71 -3.98 0.01 -10.46
C ILE A 71 -4.07 -1.51 -10.65
N LEU A 72 -4.30 -2.29 -9.59
CA LEU A 72 -4.54 -3.73 -9.69
C LEU A 72 -5.80 -4.06 -10.50
N LEU A 73 -6.89 -3.34 -10.25
CA LEU A 73 -8.16 -3.53 -10.98
C LEU A 73 -7.99 -3.23 -12.48
N ILE A 74 -7.34 -2.12 -12.83
CA ILE A 74 -7.06 -1.76 -14.24
C ILE A 74 -6.07 -2.76 -14.87
N GLY A 75 -5.05 -3.17 -14.12
CA GLY A 75 -4.07 -4.16 -14.55
C GLY A 75 -4.72 -5.50 -14.93
N LYS A 76 -5.72 -5.95 -14.17
CA LYS A 76 -6.48 -7.16 -14.47
C LYS A 76 -7.32 -7.01 -15.75
N ILE A 77 -8.03 -5.90 -15.92
CA ILE A 77 -8.84 -5.63 -17.12
C ILE A 77 -7.97 -5.59 -18.39
N GLY A 78 -6.74 -5.06 -18.31
CA GLY A 78 -5.81 -5.03 -19.43
C GLY A 78 -5.06 -6.35 -19.68
N GLU A 79 -5.17 -7.34 -18.80
CA GLU A 79 -4.61 -8.69 -18.99
C GLU A 79 -5.65 -9.63 -19.65
N ASP A 80 -6.94 -9.31 -19.50
CA ASP A 80 -8.09 -10.05 -20.05
C ASP A 80 -8.58 -9.52 -21.44
N ALA A 81 -8.00 -8.43 -21.97
CA ALA A 81 -8.38 -7.77 -23.24
C ALA A 81 -7.35 -7.98 -24.36
#